data_AF-A0A0A2HQV1-F1
#
_entry.id   AF-A0A0A2HQV1-F1
#
_cell.length_a   1.000
_cell.length_b   1.000
_cell.length_c   1.000
_cell.angle_alpha   90.00
_cell.angle_beta   90.00
_cell.angle_gamma   90.00
#
_symmetry.space_group_name_H-M   'P 1'
#
loop_
_entity.id
_entity.type
_entity.pdbx_description
1 polymer ?
#
loop_
_entity_poly.entity_id
_entity_poly.type
_entity_poly.pdbx_seq_one_letter_code
_entity_poly.pdbx_strand_id
1 'polypeptide(L)'
;MSLNHADQYQKVGTVTVSNPAVAVNIITGWQPRYIRAINVNNLASYEYFYGMSAGTSLDNGNHADTQWSVNAAGSITLYAGRAAGTAITGTVAVTAASGTVTGTSTNFVGELAVGDHITINGEPRVVATIASSTSLTVTEPLDATASTVPCYDMSGKGPGFTLGTDICDTAADVVRWVAFR
;
A
#
# COMPACT_ATOMS: atom_id res chain seq x y z
N MET A 1 -5.09 26.72 -7.22
CA MET A 1 -5.00 25.84 -8.41
C MET A 1 -6.23 24.95 -8.35
N SER A 2 -7.26 25.22 -9.17
CA SER A 2 -8.51 24.46 -9.13
C SER A 2 -8.24 23.08 -9.74
N LEU A 3 -8.41 22.03 -8.94
CA LEU A 3 -8.35 20.65 -9.41
C LEU A 3 -9.43 20.46 -10.49
N ASN A 4 -9.05 19.83 -11.59
CA ASN A 4 -9.94 19.48 -12.68
C ASN A 4 -11.16 18.70 -12.12
N HIS A 5 -12.37 19.02 -12.59
CA HIS A 5 -13.63 18.42 -12.12
C HIS A 5 -13.63 16.88 -12.21
N ALA A 6 -12.88 16.28 -13.15
CA ALA A 6 -12.72 14.83 -13.29
C ALA A 6 -11.84 14.21 -12.20
N ASP A 7 -10.87 14.93 -11.63
CA ASP A 7 -10.03 14.43 -10.53
C ASP A 7 -10.82 14.32 -9.20
N GLN A 8 -12.02 14.91 -9.15
CA GLN A 8 -12.95 14.74 -8.03
C GLN A 8 -13.70 13.40 -8.08
N TYR A 9 -13.80 12.77 -9.26
CA TYR A 9 -14.60 11.55 -9.49
C TYR A 9 -13.77 10.35 -9.92
N GLN A 10 -12.54 10.57 -10.40
CA GLN A 10 -11.66 9.54 -10.89
C GLN A 10 -10.23 9.80 -10.40
N LYS A 11 -9.53 8.73 -10.02
CA LYS A 11 -8.07 8.75 -9.87
C LYS A 11 -7.47 7.62 -10.67
N VAL A 12 -6.31 7.87 -11.27
CA VAL A 12 -5.52 6.87 -11.99
C VAL A 12 -4.12 6.86 -11.42
N GLY A 13 -3.44 5.74 -11.55
CA GLY A 13 -2.05 5.66 -11.16
C GLY A 13 -1.39 4.39 -11.63
N THR A 14 -0.12 4.29 -11.27
CA THR A 14 0.68 3.08 -11.48
C THR A 14 1.41 2.80 -10.18
N VAL A 15 1.49 1.54 -9.82
CA VAL A 15 2.34 1.07 -8.73
C VAL A 15 3.28 0.01 -9.25
N THR A 16 4.50 0.01 -8.76
CA THR A 16 5.45 -1.09 -8.95
C THR A 16 5.55 -1.84 -7.65
N VAL A 17 5.26 -3.13 -7.68
CA VAL A 17 5.31 -4.00 -6.51
C VAL A 17 6.78 -4.17 -6.11
N SER A 18 7.13 -3.71 -4.92
CA SER A 18 8.47 -3.87 -4.37
C SER A 18 8.77 -5.34 -4.06
N ASN A 19 10.04 -5.69 -3.91
CA ASN A 19 10.44 -7.00 -3.36
C ASN A 19 10.37 -6.98 -1.82
N PRO A 20 9.71 -7.95 -1.14
CA PRO A 20 8.90 -9.07 -1.64
C PRO A 20 7.47 -8.68 -2.03
N ALA A 21 6.79 -9.55 -2.80
CA ALA A 21 5.39 -9.39 -3.18
C ALA A 21 4.48 -9.27 -1.94
N VAL A 22 3.75 -8.17 -1.85
CA VAL A 22 2.88 -7.82 -0.72
C VAL A 22 1.66 -7.10 -1.24
N ALA A 23 0.56 -7.18 -0.49
CA ALA A 23 -0.59 -6.34 -0.74
C ALA A 23 -0.20 -4.85 -0.59
N VAL A 24 -0.72 -4.00 -1.47
CA VAL A 24 -0.37 -2.57 -1.54
C VAL A 24 -1.61 -1.71 -1.38
N ASN A 25 -1.58 -0.77 -0.44
CA ASN A 25 -2.65 0.19 -0.24
C ASN A 25 -2.50 1.39 -1.18
N ILE A 26 -3.57 1.73 -1.88
CA ILE A 26 -3.68 2.90 -2.75
C ILE A 26 -4.64 3.90 -2.10
N ILE A 27 -4.12 5.09 -1.80
CA ILE A 27 -4.88 6.15 -1.14
C ILE A 27 -5.52 7.08 -2.19
N THR A 28 -6.84 7.00 -2.32
CA THR A 28 -7.61 7.89 -3.20
C THR A 28 -8.20 9.09 -2.44
N GLY A 29 -8.28 9.02 -1.11
CA GLY A 29 -8.89 10.05 -0.25
C GLY A 29 -10.42 9.96 -0.16
N TRP A 30 -11.03 9.00 -0.85
CA TRP A 30 -12.45 8.65 -0.80
C TRP A 30 -12.58 7.15 -1.05
N GLN A 31 -13.61 6.51 -0.49
CA GLN A 31 -13.80 5.08 -0.70
C GLN A 31 -14.33 4.82 -2.12
N PRO A 32 -13.64 4.04 -2.96
CA PRO A 32 -14.07 3.84 -4.34
C PRO A 32 -15.34 3.02 -4.50
N ARG A 33 -16.06 3.29 -5.59
CA ARG A 33 -17.22 2.49 -6.01
C ARG A 33 -16.94 1.59 -7.20
N TYR A 34 -15.94 1.93 -8.00
CA TYR A 34 -15.44 1.06 -9.05
C TYR A 34 -13.93 1.16 -9.11
N ILE A 35 -13.26 0.02 -9.21
CA ILE A 35 -11.80 -0.06 -9.34
C ILE A 35 -11.52 -1.04 -10.48
N ARG A 36 -10.58 -0.65 -11.33
CA ARG A 36 -9.96 -1.56 -12.29
C ARG A 36 -8.45 -1.50 -12.12
N ALA A 37 -7.85 -2.66 -11.90
CA ALA A 37 -6.41 -2.85 -11.83
C ALA A 37 -5.96 -3.75 -12.99
N ILE A 38 -4.82 -3.45 -13.58
CA ILE A 38 -4.22 -4.22 -14.66
C ILE A 38 -2.78 -4.48 -14.26
N ASN A 39 -2.43 -5.74 -14.02
CA ASN A 39 -1.04 -6.13 -13.92
C ASN A 39 -0.50 -6.18 -15.36
N VAL A 40 0.39 -5.24 -15.71
CA VAL A 40 0.86 -5.12 -17.09
C VAL A 40 1.89 -6.18 -17.46
N ASN A 41 2.41 -6.92 -16.49
CA ASN A 41 3.39 -7.98 -16.70
C ASN A 41 2.70 -9.24 -17.24
N ASN A 42 1.54 -9.61 -16.68
CA ASN A 42 0.74 -10.76 -17.12
C ASN A 42 -0.50 -10.37 -17.96
N LEU A 43 -0.76 -9.06 -18.10
CA LEU A 43 -1.91 -8.47 -18.81
C LEU A 43 -3.28 -8.89 -18.26
N ALA A 44 -3.33 -9.40 -17.02
CA ALA A 44 -4.58 -9.69 -16.34
C ALA A 44 -5.22 -8.40 -15.82
N SER A 45 -6.54 -8.27 -16.01
CA SER A 45 -7.31 -7.17 -15.43
C SER A 45 -8.25 -7.67 -14.36
N TYR A 46 -8.37 -6.91 -13.28
CA TYR A 46 -9.19 -7.20 -12.10
C TYR A 46 -10.13 -6.03 -11.86
N GLU A 47 -11.41 -6.30 -11.70
CA GLU A 47 -12.45 -5.28 -11.52
C GLU A 47 -13.25 -5.50 -10.24
N TYR A 48 -13.44 -4.43 -9.49
CA TYR A 48 -14.24 -4.43 -8.27
C TYR A 48 -15.35 -3.40 -8.38
N PHE A 49 -16.55 -3.79 -7.98
CA PHE A 49 -17.73 -2.93 -7.85
C PHE A 49 -18.14 -2.81 -6.39
N TYR A 50 -18.62 -1.64 -6.00
CA TYR A 50 -19.12 -1.39 -4.66
C TYR A 50 -20.16 -2.43 -4.24
N GLY A 51 -19.94 -3.03 -3.06
CA GLY A 51 -20.80 -4.06 -2.50
C GLY A 51 -20.32 -5.49 -2.76
N MET A 52 -19.28 -5.69 -3.58
CA MET A 52 -18.58 -6.97 -3.65
C MET A 52 -17.84 -7.26 -2.32
N SER A 53 -17.70 -8.53 -1.99
CA SER A 53 -16.98 -8.98 -0.79
C SER A 53 -15.51 -8.56 -0.83
N ALA A 54 -14.93 -8.29 0.35
CA ALA A 54 -13.51 -7.94 0.47
C ALA A 54 -12.62 -9.04 -0.14
N GLY A 55 -11.58 -8.63 -0.87
CA GLY A 55 -10.62 -9.52 -1.50
C GLY A 55 -11.11 -10.13 -2.80
N THR A 56 -12.31 -9.78 -3.29
CA THR A 56 -12.84 -10.35 -4.54
C THR A 56 -12.67 -9.40 -5.72
N SER A 57 -12.68 -9.95 -6.93
CA SER A 57 -12.77 -9.18 -8.16
C SER A 57 -13.37 -10.03 -9.28
N LEU A 58 -13.78 -9.38 -10.36
CA LEU A 58 -13.94 -10.05 -11.64
C LEU A 58 -12.58 -10.05 -12.34
N ASP A 59 -12.05 -11.22 -12.67
CA ASP A 59 -10.78 -11.36 -13.35
C ASP A 59 -10.97 -11.60 -14.84
N ASN A 60 -10.13 -10.98 -15.65
CA ASN A 60 -10.00 -11.29 -17.07
C ASN A 60 -8.52 -11.55 -17.35
N GLY A 61 -8.14 -12.82 -17.26
CA GLY A 61 -6.79 -13.29 -17.57
C GLY A 61 -6.54 -13.35 -19.08
N ASN A 62 -5.29 -13.10 -19.49
CA ASN A 62 -4.87 -13.32 -20.86
C ASN A 62 -4.76 -14.83 -21.14
N HIS A 63 -5.62 -15.35 -22.03
CA HIS A 63 -5.65 -16.77 -22.44
C HIS A 63 -5.78 -17.77 -21.27
N ALA A 64 -6.46 -17.39 -20.20
CA ALA A 64 -6.84 -18.30 -19.11
C ALA A 64 -8.27 -18.82 -19.32
N ASP A 65 -8.53 -20.06 -18.90
CA ASP A 65 -9.89 -20.63 -18.87
C ASP A 65 -10.83 -19.90 -17.87
N THR A 66 -10.33 -18.88 -17.17
CA THR A 66 -11.01 -18.08 -16.14
C THR A 66 -11.40 -16.68 -16.60
N GLN A 67 -11.49 -16.41 -17.91
CA GLN A 67 -11.97 -15.09 -18.38
C GLN A 67 -13.37 -14.76 -17.83
N TRP A 68 -13.50 -13.56 -17.25
CA TRP A 68 -14.70 -13.07 -16.57
C TRP A 68 -15.16 -13.94 -15.40
N SER A 69 -14.23 -14.67 -14.77
CA SER A 69 -14.53 -15.40 -13.55
C SER A 69 -14.53 -14.47 -12.33
N VAL A 70 -14.93 -14.99 -11.19
CA VAL A 70 -14.80 -14.29 -9.91
C VAL A 70 -13.54 -14.80 -9.25
N ASN A 71 -12.57 -13.92 -9.02
CA ASN A 71 -11.54 -14.19 -8.03
C ASN A 71 -12.17 -14.05 -6.64
N ALA A 72 -12.21 -15.16 -5.90
CA ALA A 72 -12.91 -15.29 -4.63
C ALA A 72 -12.12 -14.80 -3.41
N ALA A 73 -10.81 -14.51 -3.55
CA ALA A 73 -9.97 -14.02 -2.46
C ALA A 73 -8.71 -13.29 -3.01
N GLY A 74 -7.90 -12.72 -2.12
CA GLY A 74 -6.55 -12.26 -2.49
C GLY A 74 -6.46 -11.10 -3.49
N SER A 75 -7.59 -10.53 -3.93
CA SER A 75 -7.66 -9.50 -4.96
C SER A 75 -7.97 -8.11 -4.36
N ILE A 76 -8.99 -7.40 -4.82
CA ILE A 76 -9.25 -6.01 -4.42
C ILE A 76 -10.04 -5.96 -3.11
N THR A 77 -9.60 -5.12 -2.18
CA THR A 77 -10.33 -4.81 -0.94
C THR A 77 -10.50 -3.31 -0.79
N LEU A 78 -11.67 -2.82 -0.38
CA LEU A 78 -11.81 -1.42 -0.02
C LEU A 78 -11.02 -1.12 1.25
N TYR A 79 -10.22 -0.06 1.21
CA TYR A 79 -9.41 0.38 2.35
C TYR A 79 -10.09 1.59 2.99
N ALA A 80 -10.49 1.46 4.25
CA ALA A 80 -11.18 2.54 4.96
C ALA A 80 -10.26 3.71 5.33
N GLY A 81 -8.95 3.54 5.21
CA GLY A 81 -7.97 4.44 5.80
C GLY A 81 -7.51 3.95 7.17
N ARG A 82 -6.64 4.74 7.79
CA ARG A 82 -6.09 4.49 9.11
C ARG A 82 -5.84 5.81 9.84
N ALA A 83 -6.22 5.86 11.11
CA ALA A 83 -6.02 7.06 11.91
C ALA A 83 -4.53 7.28 12.21
N ALA A 84 -4.14 8.55 12.35
CA ALA A 84 -2.84 8.91 12.90
C ALA A 84 -2.65 8.33 14.31
N GLY A 85 -1.43 7.94 14.64
CA GLY A 85 -1.07 7.28 15.89
C GLY A 85 -1.34 5.77 15.92
N THR A 86 -1.76 5.17 14.80
CA THR A 86 -1.93 3.71 14.74
C THR A 86 -0.55 3.03 14.61
N ALA A 87 -0.37 1.85 15.20
CA ALA A 87 0.85 1.04 15.03
C ALA A 87 0.86 0.33 13.67
N ILE A 88 1.98 0.34 12.94
CA ILE A 88 2.11 -0.44 11.70
C ILE A 88 2.29 -1.93 12.02
N THR A 89 2.15 -2.80 11.04
CA THR A 89 2.38 -4.24 11.27
C THR A 89 3.84 -4.51 11.67
N GLY A 90 4.04 -5.54 12.49
CA GLY A 90 5.37 -5.99 12.90
C GLY A 90 6.04 -5.09 13.96
N THR A 91 7.35 -5.25 14.08
CA THR A 91 8.19 -4.43 14.98
C THR A 91 9.42 -3.93 14.25
N VAL A 92 10.06 -2.92 14.82
CA VAL A 92 11.27 -2.31 14.26
C VAL A 92 12.42 -2.33 15.25
N ALA A 93 13.64 -2.28 14.72
CA ALA A 93 14.88 -2.08 15.43
C ALA A 93 15.67 -0.93 14.78
N VAL A 94 16.27 -0.11 15.63
CA VAL A 94 17.09 1.07 15.26
C VAL A 94 18.33 1.11 16.13
N THR A 95 19.39 1.71 15.61
CA THR A 95 20.64 1.96 16.35
C THR A 95 20.81 3.46 16.53
N ALA A 96 21.27 3.88 17.72
CA ALA A 96 21.60 5.27 18.00
C ALA A 96 22.56 5.85 16.93
N ALA A 97 22.35 7.12 16.59
CA ALA A 97 23.08 7.86 15.56
C ALA A 97 22.99 7.24 14.13
N SER A 98 21.98 6.40 13.87
CA SER A 98 21.68 5.85 12.53
C SER A 98 20.30 6.28 12.06
N GLY A 99 20.18 6.55 10.75
CA GLY A 99 18.89 6.79 10.09
C GLY A 99 18.22 5.51 9.55
N THR A 100 18.83 4.34 9.73
CA THR A 100 18.29 3.07 9.20
C THR A 100 17.30 2.45 10.17
N VAL A 101 16.12 2.10 9.68
CA VAL A 101 15.09 1.35 10.43
C VAL A 101 14.96 -0.03 9.82
N THR A 102 15.19 -1.06 10.64
CA THR A 102 15.05 -2.46 10.24
C THR A 102 13.77 -3.03 10.82
N GLY A 103 12.89 -3.54 9.96
CA GLY A 103 11.62 -4.14 10.35
C GLY A 103 11.66 -5.66 10.43
N THR A 104 10.87 -6.23 11.33
CA THR A 104 10.59 -7.67 11.42
C THR A 104 9.08 -7.88 11.24
N SER A 105 8.70 -8.68 10.24
CA SER A 105 7.29 -8.94 9.87
C SER A 105 6.48 -7.65 9.63
N THR A 106 7.14 -6.65 9.06
CA THR A 106 6.57 -5.35 8.70
C THR A 106 6.18 -5.35 7.21
N ASN A 107 5.35 -4.39 6.80
CA ASN A 107 5.06 -4.10 5.40
C ASN A 107 5.25 -2.61 5.10
N PHE A 108 6.49 -2.10 5.18
CA PHE A 108 6.76 -0.67 4.98
C PHE A 108 6.30 -0.15 3.62
N VAL A 109 6.42 -0.94 2.55
CA VAL A 109 6.02 -0.52 1.21
C VAL A 109 4.49 -0.42 1.09
N GLY A 110 3.75 -1.33 1.72
CA GLY A 110 2.29 -1.33 1.68
C GLY A 110 1.63 -0.39 2.69
N GLU A 111 2.31 -0.04 3.77
CA GLU A 111 1.73 0.74 4.88
C GLU A 111 2.25 2.18 4.98
N LEU A 112 3.43 2.48 4.44
CA LEU A 112 4.08 3.79 4.53
C LEU A 112 4.44 4.34 3.14
N ALA A 113 4.64 5.64 3.09
CA ALA A 113 5.14 6.40 1.95
C ALA A 113 6.28 7.32 2.40
N VAL A 114 7.16 7.67 1.46
CA VAL A 114 8.17 8.70 1.70
C VAL A 114 7.49 10.03 2.07
N GLY A 115 7.99 10.67 3.13
CA GLY A 115 7.41 11.87 3.72
C GLY A 115 6.42 11.61 4.86
N ASP A 116 6.06 10.34 5.13
CA ASP A 116 5.23 10.04 6.30
C ASP A 116 5.96 10.36 7.61
N HIS A 117 5.20 10.88 8.57
CA HIS A 117 5.65 11.08 9.94
C HIS A 117 5.41 9.80 10.72
N ILE A 118 6.46 9.29 11.33
CA ILE A 118 6.43 8.08 12.15
C ILE A 118 6.99 8.35 13.54
N THR A 119 6.60 7.54 14.52
CA THR A 119 7.20 7.56 15.85
C THR A 119 7.73 6.17 16.19
N ILE A 120 8.99 6.09 16.60
CA ILE A 120 9.66 4.86 17.04
C ILE A 120 10.21 5.11 18.43
N ASN A 121 9.83 4.29 19.42
CA ASN A 121 10.29 4.44 20.81
C ASN A 121 10.11 5.88 21.38
N GLY A 122 9.04 6.57 20.98
CA GLY A 122 8.77 7.96 21.40
C GLY A 122 9.53 9.03 20.60
N GLU A 123 10.40 8.66 19.67
CA GLU A 123 11.14 9.58 18.81
C GLU A 123 10.39 9.80 17.47
N PRO A 124 9.91 11.04 17.19
CA PRO A 124 9.27 11.35 15.92
C PRO A 124 10.32 11.48 14.81
N ARG A 125 10.06 10.91 13.64
CA ARG A 125 10.91 10.96 12.45
C ARG A 125 10.06 11.06 11.18
N VAL A 126 10.69 11.44 10.08
CA VAL A 126 10.05 11.43 8.75
C VAL A 126 10.71 10.37 7.89
N VAL A 127 9.92 9.57 7.18
CA VAL A 127 10.41 8.55 6.25
C VAL A 127 11.10 9.23 5.07
N ALA A 128 12.40 8.99 4.89
CA ALA A 128 13.20 9.53 3.79
C ALA A 128 13.18 8.62 2.56
N THR A 129 13.38 7.32 2.74
CA THR A 129 13.32 6.32 1.66
C THR A 129 12.74 5.01 2.18
N ILE A 130 12.05 4.25 1.32
CA ILE A 130 11.62 2.88 1.64
C ILE A 130 12.35 1.96 0.66
N ALA A 131 13.28 1.15 1.19
CA ALA A 131 14.09 0.25 0.38
C ALA A 131 13.39 -1.10 0.12
N SER A 132 12.64 -1.59 1.11
CA SER A 132 11.88 -2.85 1.03
C SER A 132 10.75 -2.87 2.07
N SER A 133 9.96 -3.95 2.12
CA SER A 133 8.94 -4.14 3.16
C SER A 133 9.50 -4.12 4.59
N THR A 134 10.80 -4.35 4.77
CA THR A 134 11.48 -4.46 6.07
C THR A 134 12.65 -3.50 6.23
N SER A 135 12.88 -2.57 5.31
CA SER A 135 13.96 -1.59 5.41
C SER A 135 13.54 -0.23 4.89
N LEU A 136 13.71 0.79 5.73
CA LEU A 136 13.53 2.19 5.35
C LEU A 136 14.63 3.06 5.99
N THR A 137 14.77 4.28 5.50
CA THR A 137 15.59 5.31 6.15
C THR A 137 14.73 6.49 6.56
N VAL A 138 15.17 7.22 7.59
CA VAL A 138 14.54 8.45 8.06
C VAL A 138 15.41 9.68 7.80
N THR A 139 14.80 10.86 7.78
CA THR A 139 15.48 12.13 7.45
C THR A 139 16.51 12.56 8.49
N GLU A 140 16.32 12.18 9.75
CA GLU A 140 17.21 12.49 10.87
C GLU A 140 17.54 11.22 11.65
N PRO A 141 18.80 11.00 12.07
CA PRO A 141 19.19 9.81 12.84
C PRO A 141 18.40 9.66 14.13
N LEU A 142 18.22 8.42 14.60
CA LEU A 142 17.61 8.15 15.91
C LEU A 142 18.61 8.42 17.03
N ASP A 143 18.14 8.92 18.17
CA ASP A 143 18.97 9.28 19.31
C ASP A 143 19.27 8.05 20.20
N ALA A 144 18.29 7.16 20.35
CA ALA A 144 18.42 5.93 21.12
C ALA A 144 18.38 4.65 20.26
N THR A 145 19.11 3.64 20.70
CA THR A 145 18.96 2.27 20.20
C THR A 145 17.68 1.67 20.79
N ALA A 146 16.86 1.04 19.93
CA ALA A 146 15.69 0.31 20.34
C ALA A 146 15.55 -0.98 19.52
N SER A 147 15.00 -2.03 20.12
CA SER A 147 14.79 -3.32 19.46
C SER A 147 13.40 -3.85 19.75
N THR A 148 12.77 -4.44 18.75
CA THR A 148 11.46 -5.11 18.87
C THR A 148 10.38 -4.16 19.39
N VAL A 149 10.43 -2.89 18.96
CA VAL A 149 9.47 -1.86 19.35
C VAL A 149 8.45 -1.63 18.24
N PRO A 150 7.21 -1.22 18.56
CA PRO A 150 6.27 -0.79 17.53
C PRO A 150 6.75 0.51 16.87
N CYS A 151 6.37 0.66 15.60
CA CYS A 151 6.43 1.93 14.88
C CYS A 151 5.00 2.44 14.68
N TYR A 152 4.77 3.72 14.88
CA TYR A 152 3.46 4.35 14.72
C TYR A 152 3.46 5.26 13.50
N ASP A 153 2.42 5.19 12.67
CA ASP A 153 2.17 6.15 11.59
C ASP A 153 1.39 7.33 12.18
N MET A 154 2.02 8.50 12.21
CA MET A 154 1.45 9.74 12.73
C MET A 154 0.81 10.61 11.64
N SER A 155 0.99 10.27 10.37
CA SER A 155 0.38 10.99 9.25
C SER A 155 -1.10 10.60 9.08
N GLY A 156 -1.42 9.34 9.33
CA GLY A 156 -2.74 8.79 9.01
C GLY A 156 -2.96 8.68 7.51
N LYS A 157 -3.87 7.79 7.11
CA LYS A 157 -4.16 7.49 5.69
C LYS A 157 -5.65 7.65 5.43
N GLY A 158 -5.98 8.40 4.38
CA GLY A 158 -7.36 8.49 3.89
C GLY A 158 -7.85 7.17 3.29
N PRO A 159 -9.15 7.06 2.99
CA PRO A 159 -9.71 5.86 2.36
C PRO A 159 -9.20 5.66 0.93
N GLY A 160 -9.36 4.44 0.44
CA GLY A 160 -8.98 4.00 -0.89
C GLY A 160 -9.23 2.51 -1.09
N PHE A 161 -8.23 1.79 -1.62
CA PHE A 161 -8.32 0.36 -1.84
C PHE A 161 -6.97 -0.33 -1.70
N THR A 162 -6.99 -1.63 -1.45
CA THR A 162 -5.82 -2.49 -1.40
C THR A 162 -5.79 -3.35 -2.66
N LEU A 163 -4.66 -3.36 -3.34
CA LEU A 163 -4.31 -4.38 -4.32
C LEU A 163 -3.79 -5.58 -3.54
N GLY A 164 -4.50 -6.71 -3.61
CA GLY A 164 -4.11 -7.94 -2.94
C GLY A 164 -3.09 -8.75 -3.73
N THR A 165 -2.54 -9.76 -3.06
CA THR A 165 -1.43 -10.59 -3.53
C THR A 165 -1.70 -11.33 -4.82
N ASP A 166 -2.94 -11.49 -5.27
CA ASP A 166 -3.24 -12.13 -6.56
C ASP A 166 -3.04 -11.18 -7.75
N ILE A 167 -2.99 -9.87 -7.48
CA ILE A 167 -2.72 -8.82 -8.48
C ILE A 167 -1.25 -8.40 -8.42
N CYS A 168 -0.72 -8.32 -7.20
CA CYS A 168 0.67 -8.04 -6.90
C CYS A 168 1.35 -9.30 -6.37
N ASP A 169 1.41 -10.33 -7.23
CA ASP A 169 1.87 -11.68 -6.92
C ASP A 169 3.38 -11.84 -7.06
N THR A 170 4.02 -11.03 -7.91
CA THR A 170 5.45 -11.09 -8.16
C THR A 170 6.15 -9.76 -7.91
N ALA A 171 7.39 -9.82 -7.43
CA ALA A 171 8.24 -8.64 -7.31
C ALA A 171 8.47 -8.00 -8.70
N ALA A 172 8.46 -6.67 -8.75
CA ALA A 172 8.54 -5.86 -9.98
C ALA A 172 7.32 -5.95 -10.90
N ASP A 173 6.20 -6.53 -10.45
CA ASP A 173 4.94 -6.33 -11.14
C ASP A 173 4.59 -4.85 -11.20
N VAL A 174 4.13 -4.41 -12.36
CA VAL A 174 3.66 -3.05 -12.57
C VAL A 174 2.15 -3.12 -12.71
N VAL A 175 1.45 -2.53 -11.76
CA VAL A 175 -0.01 -2.50 -11.76
C VAL A 175 -0.48 -1.10 -12.10
N ARG A 176 -1.16 -0.96 -13.25
CA ARG A 176 -1.89 0.26 -13.61
C ARG A 176 -3.29 0.19 -13.06
N TRP A 177 -3.79 1.28 -12.52
CA TRP A 177 -5.11 1.29 -11.92
C TRP A 177 -5.89 2.55 -12.25
N VAL A 178 -7.21 2.40 -12.22
CA VAL A 178 -8.18 3.47 -12.19
C VAL A 178 -9.20 3.18 -11.11
N ALA A 179 -9.57 4.21 -10.35
CA ALA A 179 -10.64 4.17 -9.37
C ALA A 179 -11.64 5.28 -9.69
N PHE A 180 -12.92 4.98 -9.51
CA PHE A 180 -14.02 5.93 -9.62
C PHE A 180 -14.84 5.98 -8.33
N ARG A 181 -15.31 7.17 -8.00
CA ARG A 181 -16.16 7.43 -6.84
C ARG A 181 -17.58 6.96 -7.04
#